data_AF-A0A6C7Q068-F1
#
_entry.id   AF-A0A6C7Q068-F1
#
_cell.length_a   1.000
_cell.length_b   1.000
_cell.length_c   1.000
_cell.angle_alpha   90.00
_cell.angle_beta   90.00
_cell.angle_gamma   90.00
#
_symmetry.space_group_name_H-M   'P 1'
#
loop_
_entity.id
_entity.type
_entity.pdbx_description
1 polymer ?
#
loop_
_entity_poly.entity_id
_entity_poly.type
_entity_poly.pdbx_seq_one_letter_code
_entity_poly.pdbx_strand_id
1 'polypeptide(L)'
;FKVNIVNGFILSNKNNEIMKIMQDILINYWKYENKLVYYFMFQILFDTLKKKYLNLNLYITNDTDIHLLQYHAKDKYSDKLWNDIKNKTSIHSLKIFKKIRKHSMIDKILFKDTI
;
A
#
# COMPACT_ATOMS: atom_id res chain seq x y z
N PHE A 1 19.03 6.37 -1.51
CA PHE A 1 18.33 5.86 -0.32
C PHE A 1 18.22 4.33 -0.46
N LYS A 2 18.31 3.52 0.61
CA LYS A 2 18.26 2.04 0.51
C LYS A 2 16.84 1.45 0.49
N VAL A 3 15.83 2.27 0.80
CA VAL A 3 14.41 1.87 0.82
C VAL A 3 13.80 2.26 -0.52
N ASN A 4 13.45 1.25 -1.32
CA ASN A 4 12.90 1.45 -2.68
C ASN A 4 11.50 0.83 -2.83
N ILE A 5 10.87 0.45 -1.73
CA ILE A 5 9.52 -0.12 -1.71
C ILE A 5 8.71 0.48 -0.57
N VAL A 6 7.40 0.61 -0.78
CA VAL A 6 6.41 0.89 0.26
C VAL A 6 5.63 -0.41 0.53
N ASN A 7 5.57 -0.84 1.78
CA ASN A 7 4.94 -2.09 2.21
C ASN A 7 3.65 -1.86 3.01
N GLY A 8 2.90 -0.80 2.69
CA GLY A 8 1.61 -0.52 3.34
C GLY A 8 0.53 -1.56 3.02
N PHE A 9 0.66 -2.24 1.88
CA PHE A 9 -0.23 -3.29 1.42
C PHE A 9 0.53 -4.25 0.49
N ILE A 10 0.36 -5.56 0.66
CA ILE A 10 1.02 -6.59 -0.16
C ILE A 10 -0.02 -7.63 -0.56
N LEU A 11 -0.08 -7.93 -1.86
CA LEU A 11 -0.84 -9.06 -2.41
C LEU A 11 0.13 -10.06 -3.01
N SER A 12 -0.12 -11.34 -2.75
CA SER A 12 0.64 -12.42 -3.34
C SER A 12 -0.22 -13.66 -3.51
N ASN A 13 0.14 -14.50 -4.48
CA ASN A 13 -0.47 -15.82 -4.62
C ASN A 13 -0.08 -16.70 -3.41
N LYS A 14 -0.92 -17.68 -3.10
CA LYS A 14 -0.59 -18.71 -2.11
C LYS A 14 0.77 -19.35 -2.47
N ASN A 15 1.60 -19.58 -1.45
CA ASN A 15 2.95 -20.15 -1.60
C ASN A 15 3.91 -19.31 -2.45
N ASN A 16 3.73 -17.98 -2.51
CA ASN A 16 4.73 -17.10 -3.11
C ASN A 16 6.09 -17.29 -2.41
N GLU A 17 7.10 -17.67 -3.19
CA GLU A 17 8.43 -18.04 -2.70
C GLU A 17 9.06 -16.94 -1.85
N ILE A 18 8.93 -15.68 -2.27
CA ILE A 18 9.52 -14.56 -1.55
C ILE A 18 8.82 -14.29 -0.24
N MET A 19 7.49 -14.34 -0.23
CA MET A 19 6.75 -14.16 1.01
C MET A 19 7.12 -15.24 2.02
N LYS A 20 7.36 -16.47 1.56
CA LYS A 20 7.85 -17.56 2.40
C LYS A 20 9.25 -17.29 2.93
N ILE A 21 10.21 -16.93 2.08
CA ILE A 21 11.58 -16.59 2.50
C ILE A 21 11.58 -15.41 3.48
N MET A 22 10.82 -14.36 3.20
CA MET A 22 10.67 -13.20 4.10
C MET A 22 10.09 -13.63 5.45
N GLN A 23 9.05 -14.47 5.45
CA GLN A 23 8.47 -15.01 6.68
C GLN A 23 9.49 -15.82 7.47
N ASP A 24 10.23 -16.73 6.83
CA ASP A 24 11.24 -17.57 7.49
C ASP A 24 12.34 -16.72 8.13
N ILE A 25 12.84 -15.70 7.43
CA ILE A 25 13.86 -14.77 7.96
C ILE A 25 13.33 -13.99 9.15
N LEU A 26 12.12 -13.43 9.06
CA LEU A 26 11.53 -12.62 10.13
C LEU A 26 11.19 -13.46 11.37
N ILE A 27 10.69 -14.68 11.18
CA ILE A 27 10.47 -15.64 12.28
C ILE A 27 11.81 -16.00 12.94
N ASN A 28 12.85 -16.25 12.14
CA ASN A 28 14.17 -16.55 12.69
C ASN A 28 14.75 -15.36 13.46
N TYR A 29 14.62 -14.14 12.94
CA TYR A 29 14.99 -12.91 13.65
C TYR A 29 14.29 -12.80 15.01
N TRP A 30 12.97 -13.06 15.05
CA TRP A 30 12.16 -12.97 16.26
C TRP A 30 12.54 -13.96 17.36
N LYS A 31 13.24 -15.06 17.03
CA LYS A 31 13.75 -15.99 18.04
C LYS A 31 14.86 -15.39 18.91
N TYR A 32 15.59 -14.42 18.38
CA TYR A 32 16.77 -13.83 19.02
C TYR A 32 16.54 -12.39 19.48
N GLU A 33 15.53 -11.71 18.92
CA GLU A 33 15.30 -10.29 19.12
C GLU A 33 13.87 -10.03 19.60
N ASN A 34 13.74 -9.41 20.77
CA ASN A 34 12.44 -9.12 21.40
C ASN A 34 11.80 -7.81 20.93
N LYS A 35 12.48 -7.08 20.03
CA LYS A 35 12.00 -5.81 19.47
C LYS A 35 12.48 -5.66 18.05
N LEU A 36 11.69 -4.96 17.23
CA LEU A 36 12.14 -4.56 15.90
C LEU A 36 13.16 -3.41 16.05
N VAL A 37 14.44 -3.73 15.92
CA VAL A 37 15.53 -2.75 16.08
C VAL A 37 15.60 -1.78 14.88
N TYR A 38 15.21 -2.23 13.69
CA TYR A 38 15.36 -1.48 12.45
C TYR A 38 14.00 -1.28 11.76
N TYR A 39 13.51 -0.03 11.77
CA TYR A 39 12.21 0.33 11.18
C TYR A 39 12.09 -0.10 9.71
N PHE A 40 13.17 0.05 8.93
CA PHE A 40 13.19 -0.30 7.50
C PHE A 40 13.67 -1.73 7.21
N MET A 41 13.71 -2.60 8.22
CA MET A 41 14.21 -3.98 8.08
C MET A 41 13.53 -4.71 6.92
N PHE A 42 12.21 -4.68 6.87
CA PHE A 42 11.45 -5.39 5.85
C PHE A 42 11.84 -4.92 4.43
N GLN A 43 11.87 -3.61 4.23
CA GLN A 43 12.12 -3.01 2.91
C GLN A 43 13.54 -3.29 2.44
N ILE A 44 14.51 -3.22 3.36
CA ILE A 44 15.92 -3.51 3.05
C ILE A 44 16.11 -5.00 2.75
N LEU A 45 15.51 -5.89 3.55
CA LEU A 45 15.58 -7.34 3.32
C LEU A 45 14.95 -7.72 1.99
N PHE A 46 13.74 -7.23 1.72
CA PHE A 46 13.04 -7.51 0.48
C PHE A 46 13.81 -7.01 -0.76
N ASP A 47 14.32 -5.77 -0.72
CA ASP A 47 15.14 -5.22 -1.81
C ASP A 47 16.42 -6.02 -2.03
N THR A 48 17.05 -6.49 -0.94
CA THR A 48 18.24 -7.35 -0.99
C THR A 48 17.94 -8.71 -1.60
N LEU A 49 16.86 -9.37 -1.18
CA LEU A 49 16.43 -10.67 -1.72
C LEU A 49 16.11 -10.59 -3.20
N LYS A 50 15.33 -9.56 -3.59
CA LYS A 50 15.03 -9.28 -5.00
C LYS A 50 16.29 -9.10 -5.82
N LYS A 51 17.24 -8.25 -5.39
CA LYS A 51 18.42 -7.92 -6.20
C LYS A 51 19.43 -9.05 -6.33
N LYS A 52 19.58 -9.87 -5.28
CA LYS A 52 20.67 -10.86 -5.21
C LYS A 52 20.22 -12.29 -5.53
N TYR A 53 18.96 -12.63 -5.30
CA TYR A 53 18.56 -14.03 -5.25
C TYR A 53 17.36 -14.37 -6.15
N LEU A 54 16.54 -13.40 -6.56
CA LEU A 54 15.21 -13.69 -7.12
C LEU A 54 14.91 -12.82 -8.34
N ASN A 55 14.73 -13.44 -9.51
CA ASN A 55 14.26 -12.74 -10.71
C ASN A 55 12.75 -12.54 -10.66
N LEU A 56 12.30 -11.48 -9.99
CA LEU A 56 10.88 -11.20 -9.82
C LEU A 56 10.30 -10.30 -10.91
N ASN A 57 9.20 -10.76 -11.50
CA ASN A 57 8.24 -9.89 -12.15
C ASN A 57 7.32 -9.27 -11.10
N LEU A 58 7.74 -8.13 -10.53
CA LEU A 58 6.88 -7.28 -9.72
C LEU A 58 6.16 -6.27 -10.62
N TYR A 59 4.86 -6.11 -10.41
CA TYR A 59 4.14 -4.97 -10.97
C TYR A 59 4.56 -3.70 -10.22
N ILE A 60 5.30 -2.82 -10.89
CA ILE A 60 5.74 -1.55 -10.32
C ILE A 60 4.66 -0.51 -10.61
N THR A 61 4.17 0.12 -9.56
CA THR A 61 3.20 1.22 -9.62
C THR A 61 3.72 2.42 -8.83
N ASN A 62 3.09 3.58 -9.01
CA ASN A 62 3.40 4.78 -8.26
C ASN A 62 2.76 4.67 -6.86
N ASP A 63 3.57 4.84 -5.81
CA ASP A 63 3.10 4.75 -4.42
C ASP A 63 2.16 5.90 -4.05
N THR A 64 2.11 6.96 -4.84
CA THR A 64 1.18 8.09 -4.65
C THR A 64 -0.23 7.82 -5.19
N ASP A 65 -0.41 6.85 -6.10
CA ASP A 65 -1.72 6.61 -6.74
C ASP A 65 -2.78 6.20 -5.70
N ILE A 66 -2.41 5.38 -4.71
CA ILE A 66 -3.30 4.95 -3.62
C ILE A 66 -3.76 6.12 -2.72
N HIS A 67 -3.08 7.26 -2.80
CA HIS A 67 -3.37 8.46 -2.02
C HIS A 67 -4.20 9.50 -2.79
N LEU A 68 -4.50 9.31 -4.07
CA LEU A 68 -5.22 10.28 -4.89
C LEU A 68 -6.62 10.62 -4.34
N LEU A 69 -7.39 9.61 -3.92
CA LEU A 69 -8.69 9.85 -3.27
C LEU A 69 -8.53 10.63 -1.96
N GLN A 70 -7.49 10.34 -1.20
CA GLN A 70 -7.20 11.02 0.05
C GLN A 70 -6.81 12.49 -0.19
N TYR A 71 -6.09 12.77 -1.27
CA TYR A 71 -5.72 14.12 -1.67
C TYR A 71 -6.95 14.95 -2.06
N HIS A 72 -7.86 14.38 -2.86
CA HIS A 72 -9.09 15.03 -3.33
C HIS A 72 -10.28 14.88 -2.38
N ALA A 73 -10.06 14.30 -1.20
CA ALA A 73 -11.04 13.98 -0.17
C ALA A 73 -12.11 15.05 0.06
N LYS A 74 -11.67 16.31 0.18
CA LYS A 74 -12.47 17.45 0.62
C LYS A 74 -13.05 18.25 -0.55
N ASP A 75 -12.65 17.92 -1.77
CA ASP A 75 -13.11 18.60 -2.98
C ASP A 75 -14.59 18.27 -3.21
N LYS A 76 -15.27 19.06 -4.04
CA LYS A 76 -16.62 18.72 -4.49
C LYS A 76 -16.54 17.48 -5.38
N TYR A 77 -17.51 16.58 -5.23
CA TYR A 77 -17.58 15.38 -6.07
C TYR A 77 -17.60 15.72 -7.57
N SER A 78 -16.82 14.98 -8.35
CA SER A 78 -16.74 15.07 -9.82
C SER A 78 -16.60 13.66 -10.38
N ASP A 79 -17.56 13.24 -11.21
CA ASP A 79 -17.53 11.91 -11.86
C ASP A 79 -16.28 11.73 -12.72
N LYS A 80 -15.87 12.79 -13.43
CA LYS A 80 -14.65 12.78 -14.26
C LYS A 80 -13.42 12.48 -13.41
N LEU A 81 -13.21 13.28 -12.36
CA LEU A 81 -12.07 13.10 -11.45
C LEU A 81 -12.11 11.73 -10.77
N TRP A 82 -13.29 11.26 -10.37
CA TRP A 82 -13.43 9.96 -9.73
C TRP A 82 -13.07 8.82 -10.69
N ASN A 83 -13.50 8.89 -11.94
CA ASN A 83 -13.15 7.92 -12.96
C ASN A 83 -11.64 7.94 -13.27
N ASP A 84 -11.03 9.12 -13.34
CA ASP A 84 -9.58 9.25 -13.53
C ASP A 84 -8.79 8.59 -12.38
N ILE A 85 -9.22 8.79 -11.13
CA ILE A 85 -8.61 8.17 -9.94
C ILE A 85 -8.76 6.64 -9.98
N LYS A 86 -9.95 6.11 -10.28
CA LYS A 86 -10.17 4.66 -10.38
C LYS A 86 -9.37 4.01 -11.51
N ASN A 87 -9.13 4.73 -12.59
CA ASN A 87 -8.31 4.23 -13.71
C ASN A 87 -6.82 4.15 -13.35
N LYS A 88 -6.35 4.90 -12.35
CA LYS A 88 -4.98 4.82 -11.84
C LYS A 88 -4.77 3.67 -10.87
N THR A 89 -5.74 3.44 -9.98
CA THR A 89 -5.65 2.37 -8.97
C THR A 89 -7.04 1.95 -8.51
N SER A 90 -7.20 0.65 -8.21
CA SER A 90 -8.38 0.10 -7.55
C SER A 90 -8.29 0.14 -6.02
N ILE A 91 -7.13 0.51 -5.47
CA ILE A 91 -6.84 0.52 -4.04
C ILE A 91 -6.68 1.97 -3.58
N HIS A 92 -7.40 2.35 -2.52
CA HIS A 92 -7.37 3.70 -1.96
C HIS A 92 -7.12 3.69 -0.45
N SER A 93 -6.15 4.50 0.01
CA SER A 93 -5.86 4.67 1.43
C SER A 93 -6.90 5.56 2.11
N LEU A 94 -7.41 5.12 3.26
CA LEU A 94 -8.40 5.84 4.07
C LEU A 94 -7.84 6.46 5.36
N LYS A 95 -6.51 6.53 5.50
CA LYS A 95 -5.85 6.78 6.80
C LYS A 95 -6.12 8.16 7.42
N ILE A 96 -6.47 9.19 6.64
CA ILE A 96 -6.51 10.60 7.10
C ILE A 96 -7.94 11.14 7.30
N PHE A 97 -8.98 10.32 7.10
CA PHE A 97 -10.37 10.76 7.23
C PHE A 97 -10.85 10.85 8.68
N LYS A 98 -10.40 11.85 9.45
CA LYS A 98 -10.89 12.09 10.83
C LYS A 98 -12.30 12.70 10.87
N LYS A 99 -12.63 13.53 9.87
CA LYS A 99 -13.93 14.18 9.70
C LYS A 99 -14.27 14.23 8.22
N ILE A 100 -15.47 13.80 7.87
CA ILE A 100 -15.97 13.82 6.48
C ILE A 100 -16.84 15.05 6.31
N ARG A 101 -16.49 15.91 5.34
CA ARG A 101 -17.28 17.09 4.99
C ARG A 101 -18.47 16.65 4.15
N LYS A 102 -19.69 17.02 4.53
CA LYS A 102 -20.88 16.76 3.69
C LYS A 102 -20.69 17.32 2.28
N HIS A 103 -21.18 16.59 1.29
CA HIS A 103 -21.08 16.90 -0.14
C HIS A 103 -19.64 16.94 -0.70
N SER A 104 -18.67 16.40 0.03
CA SER A 104 -17.32 16.21 -0.48
C SER A 104 -17.19 14.93 -1.30
N MET A 105 -16.07 14.80 -2.01
CA MET A 105 -15.69 13.63 -2.79
C MET A 105 -15.79 12.35 -1.95
N ILE A 106 -15.20 12.34 -0.75
CA ILE A 106 -15.20 11.15 0.11
C ILE A 106 -16.58 10.85 0.70
N ASP A 107 -17.36 11.89 1.02
CA ASP A 107 -18.74 11.75 1.51
C ASP A 107 -19.60 11.02 0.48
N LYS A 108 -19.53 11.47 -0.78
CA LYS A 108 -20.27 10.84 -1.88
C LYS A 108 -19.78 9.44 -2.23
N ILE A 109 -18.48 9.16 -2.10
CA ILE A 109 -17.94 7.83 -2.41
C ILE A 109 -18.29 6.80 -1.32
N LEU A 110 -18.18 7.17 -0.04
CA LEU A 110 -18.42 6.25 1.09
C LEU A 110 -19.90 6.08 1.42
N PHE A 111 -20.67 7.16 1.35
CA PHE A 111 -22.09 7.18 1.75
C PHE A 111 -23.02 7.39 0.57
N LYS A 112 -22.56 6.97 -0.62
CA LYS A 112 -23.34 6.94 -1.85
C LYS A 112 -24.76 6.49 -1.50
N ASP A 113 -25.73 7.38 -1.75
CA ASP A 113 -27.15 7.16 -1.43
C ASP A 113 -27.49 5.71 -1.75
N THR A 114 -27.82 4.96 -0.71
CA THR A 114 -28.39 3.61 -0.82
C THR A 114 -29.63 3.82 -1.69
N ILE A 115 -29.64 3.20 -2.88
CA ILE A 115 -30.83 3.18 -3.74
C ILE A 115 -32.02 2.74 -2.91
#